data_AF-A0A1Q9LHE5-F1
#
_entry.id   AF-A0A1Q9LHE5-F1
#
_cell.length_a   1.000
_cell.length_b   1.000
_cell.length_c   1.000
_cell.angle_alpha   90.00
_cell.angle_beta   90.00
_cell.angle_gamma   90.00
#
_symmetry.space_group_name_H-M   'P 1'
#
loop_
_entity.id
_entity.type
_entity.pdbx_description
1 polymer ?
#
loop_
_entity_poly.entity_id
_entity_poly.type
_entity_poly.pdbx_seq_one_letter_code
_entity_poly.pdbx_strand_id
1 'polypeptide(L)'
;MAGIDCDAAEPGGFDAEQPLVACAEDGSERFVLDKALFTGEGVSAAKASKAEYGSGWAVTISLRSAEQRTWTDYTTNHLSERVAFVVDGRVVSAPTIQGAITGDTTITGGSGGFTEDEATDLAKRLGG
;
A
#
# COMPACT_ATOMS: atom_id res chain seq x y z
N MET A 1 -30.47 4.73 -2.39
CA MET A 1 -29.15 4.48 -3.01
C MET A 1 -28.18 5.46 -2.37
N ALA A 2 -27.47 5.03 -1.34
CA ALA A 2 -26.55 5.90 -0.63
C ALA A 2 -25.35 6.16 -1.55
N GLY A 3 -25.26 7.38 -2.08
CA GLY A 3 -24.02 7.87 -2.66
C GLY A 3 -23.04 7.96 -1.51
N ILE A 4 -22.19 6.95 -1.37
CA ILE A 4 -21.04 7.02 -0.49
C ILE A 4 -20.19 8.14 -1.11
N ASP A 5 -20.12 9.26 -0.42
CA ASP A 5 -19.40 10.46 -0.85
C ASP A 5 -17.96 10.34 -0.35
N CYS A 6 -16.97 10.62 -1.20
CA CYS A 6 -15.55 10.55 -0.81
C CYS A 6 -15.13 11.70 0.14
N ASP A 7 -16.09 12.51 0.60
CA ASP A 7 -15.88 13.67 1.47
C ASP A 7 -15.78 13.32 2.97
N ALA A 8 -16.16 12.10 3.35
CA ALA A 8 -16.02 11.63 4.72
C ALA A 8 -15.20 10.34 4.76
N ALA A 9 -13.93 10.44 5.15
CA ALA A 9 -13.29 9.36 5.87
C ALA A 9 -14.11 9.16 7.16
N GLU A 10 -15.17 8.35 7.09
CA GLU A 10 -15.90 7.99 8.30
C GLU A 10 -14.91 7.23 9.20
N PRO A 11 -14.75 7.63 10.48
CA PRO A 11 -13.81 7.01 11.41
C PRO A 11 -14.37 5.67 11.90
N GLY A 12 -14.59 4.73 10.96
CA GLY A 12 -14.85 3.33 11.27
C GLY A 12 -13.50 2.64 11.35
N GLY A 13 -13.05 2.34 12.57
CA GLY A 13 -11.73 1.80 12.87
C GLY A 13 -11.29 0.65 11.96
N PHE A 14 -9.97 0.56 11.77
CA PHE A 14 -9.28 -0.45 10.99
C PHE A 14 -9.52 -1.86 11.55
N ASP A 15 -10.58 -2.51 11.10
CA ASP A 15 -10.84 -3.91 11.40
C ASP A 15 -10.23 -4.75 10.27
N ALA A 16 -9.09 -5.40 10.53
CA ALA A 16 -8.34 -6.17 9.53
C ALA A 16 -9.15 -7.36 8.95
N GLU A 17 -10.27 -7.72 9.59
CA GLU A 17 -11.15 -8.84 9.25
C GLU A 17 -12.39 -8.42 8.43
N GLN A 18 -12.58 -7.12 8.16
CA GLN A 18 -13.73 -6.61 7.39
C GLN A 18 -13.29 -5.90 6.10
N PRO A 19 -14.13 -5.93 5.04
CA PRO A 19 -13.83 -5.24 3.80
C PRO A 19 -13.71 -3.73 4.04
N LEU A 20 -12.56 -3.17 3.71
CA LEU A 20 -12.23 -1.76 3.92
C LEU A 20 -12.57 -0.96 2.66
N VAL A 21 -13.45 0.02 2.79
CA VAL A 21 -13.64 1.01 1.73
C VAL A 21 -12.61 2.13 1.94
N ALA A 22 -11.61 2.17 1.08
CA ALA A 22 -10.57 3.19 1.10
C ALA A 22 -10.61 4.02 -0.19
N CYS A 23 -10.36 5.32 -0.07
CA CYS A 23 -10.21 6.19 -1.24
C CYS A 23 -8.74 6.27 -1.64
N ALA A 24 -8.48 6.41 -2.94
CA ALA A 24 -7.21 6.86 -3.47
C ALA A 24 -6.81 8.17 -2.79
N GLU A 25 -5.51 8.39 -2.59
CA GLU A 25 -5.01 9.62 -1.98
C GLU A 25 -5.45 10.88 -2.74
N ASP A 26 -5.56 10.79 -4.06
CA ASP A 26 -6.01 11.87 -4.94
C ASP A 26 -7.55 11.93 -5.12
N GLY A 27 -8.30 11.05 -4.46
CA GLY A 27 -9.76 11.02 -4.48
C GLY A 27 -10.38 10.57 -5.81
N SER A 28 -9.57 10.22 -6.82
CA SER A 28 -10.04 9.82 -8.15
C SER A 28 -10.71 8.45 -8.19
N GLU A 29 -10.35 7.55 -7.28
CA GLU A 29 -10.81 6.18 -7.29
C GLU A 29 -11.15 5.68 -5.87
N ARG A 30 -12.20 4.85 -5.79
CA ARG A 30 -12.59 4.16 -4.56
C ARG A 30 -12.22 2.70 -4.67
N PHE A 31 -11.55 2.20 -3.65
CA PHE A 31 -11.20 0.80 -3.50
C PHE A 31 -12.08 0.14 -2.46
N VAL A 32 -12.69 -0.99 -2.83
CA VAL A 32 -13.23 -1.95 -1.88
C VAL A 32 -12.14 -2.99 -1.69
N LEU A 33 -11.48 -2.94 -0.55
CA LEU A 33 -10.38 -3.82 -0.22
C LEU A 33 -10.92 -5.00 0.57
N ASP A 34 -10.41 -6.18 0.25
CA ASP A 34 -10.62 -7.36 1.07
C ASP A 34 -9.80 -7.26 2.36
N LYS A 35 -9.79 -8.33 3.18
CA LYS A 35 -9.03 -8.35 4.43
C LYS A 35 -7.56 -7.98 4.20
N ALA A 36 -6.95 -7.32 5.18
CA ALA A 36 -5.53 -7.01 5.10
C ALA A 36 -4.69 -8.30 5.11
N LEU A 37 -3.75 -8.43 4.16
CA LEU A 37 -2.81 -9.56 4.10
C LEU A 37 -1.84 -9.54 5.28
N PHE A 38 -1.39 -8.35 5.65
CA PHE A 38 -0.56 -8.05 6.80
C PHE A 38 -0.77 -6.59 7.18
N THR A 39 -0.53 -6.27 8.45
CA THR A 39 -0.57 -4.89 8.96
C THR A 39 0.84 -4.30 8.97
N GLY A 40 0.96 -3.01 9.31
CA GLY A 40 2.26 -2.35 9.49
C GLY A 40 3.17 -3.05 10.52
N GLU A 41 2.62 -3.84 11.43
CA GLU A 41 3.39 -4.66 12.37
C GLU A 41 4.21 -5.76 11.65
N GLY A 42 3.81 -6.15 10.44
CA GLY A 42 4.55 -7.06 9.57
C GLY A 42 5.80 -6.43 8.93
N VAL A 43 5.94 -5.11 9.00
CA VAL A 43 7.06 -4.38 8.40
C VAL A 43 8.26 -4.43 9.34
N SER A 44 9.39 -4.89 8.81
CA SER A 44 10.66 -4.92 9.54
C SER A 44 11.45 -3.62 9.37
N ALA A 45 11.38 -3.01 8.19
CA ALA A 45 12.02 -1.75 7.86
C ALA A 45 11.33 -1.12 6.65
N ALA A 46 11.38 0.21 6.56
CA ALA A 46 10.99 0.95 5.38
C ALA A 46 12.01 2.04 5.07
N LYS A 47 12.31 2.23 3.79
CA LYS A 47 13.27 3.22 3.30
C LYS A 47 12.74 3.97 2.11
N ALA A 48 12.82 5.29 2.19
CA ALA A 48 12.62 6.15 1.04
C ALA A 48 13.89 6.18 0.19
N SER A 49 13.73 5.99 -1.11
CA SER A 49 14.80 6.11 -2.09
C SER A 49 14.27 6.70 -3.38
N LYS A 50 15.16 7.31 -4.18
CA LYS A 50 14.79 7.73 -5.52
C LYS A 50 14.31 6.51 -6.32
N ALA A 51 13.18 6.63 -7.02
CA ALA A 51 12.62 5.52 -7.78
C ALA A 51 13.65 5.03 -8.82
N GLU A 52 13.85 3.71 -8.91
CA GLU A 52 14.76 3.13 -9.91
C GLU A 52 14.28 3.39 -11.34
N TYR A 53 12.96 3.47 -11.51
CA TYR A 53 12.31 3.73 -12.79
C TYR A 53 11.40 4.95 -12.66
N GLY A 54 11.62 5.95 -13.52
CA GLY A 54 10.80 7.16 -13.60
C GLY A 54 11.39 8.38 -12.88
N SER A 55 10.56 9.42 -12.72
CA SER A 55 10.88 10.62 -11.96
C SER A 55 10.09 10.57 -10.65
N GLY A 56 10.77 10.66 -9.51
CA GLY A 56 10.13 10.66 -8.20
C GLY A 56 10.83 9.77 -7.18
N TRP A 57 10.16 9.56 -6.06
CA TRP A 57 10.60 8.72 -4.97
C TRP A 57 9.74 7.46 -4.85
N ALA A 58 10.36 6.43 -4.31
CA ALA A 58 9.76 5.14 -4.00
C ALA A 58 10.09 4.79 -2.54
N VAL A 59 9.22 4.00 -1.94
CA VAL A 59 9.45 3.45 -0.60
C VAL A 59 9.64 1.96 -0.72
N THR A 60 10.82 1.49 -0.33
CA THR A 60 11.15 0.08 -0.23
C THR A 60 10.81 -0.41 1.17
N ILE A 61 9.97 -1.44 1.25
CA ILE A 61 9.43 -2.02 2.46
C ILE A 61 10.01 -3.44 2.58
N SER A 62 10.71 -3.69 3.68
CA SER A 62 11.19 -5.03 4.04
C SER A 62 10.21 -5.65 5.01
N LEU A 63 9.57 -6.76 4.61
CA LEU A 63 8.65 -7.49 5.48
C LEU A 63 9.42 -8.45 6.39
N ARG A 64 8.85 -8.74 7.55
CA ARG A 64 9.31 -9.82 8.43
C ARG A 64 9.11 -11.17 7.76
N SER A 65 9.85 -12.18 8.19
CA SER A 65 9.93 -13.46 7.46
C SER A 65 8.60 -14.21 7.34
N ALA A 66 7.65 -14.02 8.26
CA ALA A 66 6.34 -14.65 8.17
C ALA A 66 5.47 -13.96 7.10
N GLU A 67 5.45 -12.64 7.12
CA GLU A 67 4.68 -11.78 6.24
C GLU A 67 5.26 -11.76 4.83
N GLN A 68 6.59 -11.81 4.69
CA GLN A 68 7.26 -11.98 3.41
C GLN A 68 6.84 -13.30 2.73
N ARG A 69 6.67 -14.39 3.48
CA ARG A 69 6.19 -15.67 2.92
C ARG A 69 4.75 -15.54 2.43
N THR A 70 3.85 -15.00 3.26
CA THR A 70 2.47 -14.74 2.88
C THR A 70 2.39 -13.84 1.65
N TRP A 71 3.22 -12.80 1.59
CA TRP A 71 3.29 -11.87 0.46
C TRP A 71 3.82 -12.52 -0.82
N THR A 72 4.84 -13.36 -0.71
CA THR A 72 5.37 -14.14 -1.83
C THR A 72 4.31 -15.09 -2.38
N ASP A 73 3.64 -15.84 -1.50
CA ASP A 73 2.57 -16.77 -1.90
C ASP A 73 1.41 -16.03 -2.57
N TYR A 74 0.98 -14.90 -2.00
CA TYR A 74 -0.08 -14.07 -2.56
C TYR A 74 0.29 -13.57 -3.96
N THR A 75 1.43 -12.89 -4.11
CA THR A 75 1.86 -12.35 -5.41
C THR A 75 2.11 -13.41 -6.46
N THR A 76 2.46 -14.64 -6.05
CA THR A 76 2.59 -15.79 -6.96
C THR A 76 1.25 -16.24 -7.53
N ASN A 77 0.19 -16.25 -6.70
CA ASN A 77 -1.14 -16.73 -7.09
C ASN A 77 -2.03 -15.64 -7.71
N HIS A 78 -1.71 -14.37 -7.48
CA HIS A 78 -2.53 -13.22 -7.87
C HIS A 78 -1.86 -12.34 -8.94
N LEU A 79 -1.32 -12.97 -10.00
CA LEU A 79 -0.70 -12.25 -11.11
C LEU A 79 -1.73 -11.43 -11.89
N SER A 80 -1.33 -10.23 -12.31
CA SER A 80 -2.18 -9.23 -12.98
C SER A 80 -3.32 -8.66 -12.13
N GLU A 81 -3.35 -8.95 -10.83
CA GLU A 81 -4.29 -8.33 -9.89
C GLU A 81 -3.68 -7.08 -9.23
N ARG A 82 -4.52 -6.16 -8.77
CA ARG A 82 -4.08 -4.95 -8.08
C ARG A 82 -4.03 -5.20 -6.59
N VAL A 83 -2.98 -4.71 -5.94
CA VAL A 83 -2.85 -4.72 -4.48
C VAL A 83 -2.77 -3.30 -3.97
N ALA A 84 -3.61 -2.95 -3.00
CA ALA A 84 -3.60 -1.62 -2.41
C ALA A 84 -2.72 -1.59 -1.16
N PHE A 85 -1.87 -0.59 -1.08
CA PHE A 85 -1.14 -0.21 0.11
C PHE A 85 -1.89 0.93 0.79
N VAL A 86 -2.36 0.68 2.00
CA VAL A 86 -3.15 1.62 2.80
C VAL A 86 -2.34 2.07 3.99
N VAL A 87 -2.26 3.38 4.20
CA VAL A 87 -1.63 3.98 5.38
C VAL A 87 -2.58 5.03 5.95
N ASP A 88 -2.86 4.93 7.26
CA ASP A 88 -3.83 5.79 7.96
C ASP A 88 -5.18 5.94 7.22
N GLY A 89 -5.67 4.87 6.58
CA GLY A 89 -7.01 4.83 5.96
C GLY A 89 -7.07 5.36 4.54
N ARG A 90 -5.92 5.70 3.96
CA ARG A 90 -5.81 6.18 2.58
C ARG A 90 -4.96 5.24 1.75
N VAL A 91 -5.42 4.96 0.52
CA VAL A 91 -4.65 4.16 -0.43
C VAL A 91 -3.54 5.04 -1.02
N VAL A 92 -2.30 4.78 -0.60
CA VAL A 92 -1.11 5.52 -1.06
C VAL A 92 -0.56 4.98 -2.37
N SER A 93 -0.83 3.70 -2.66
CA SER A 93 -0.39 3.04 -3.89
C SER A 93 -1.25 1.82 -4.18
N ALA A 94 -1.55 1.55 -5.46
CA ALA A 94 -2.32 0.37 -5.86
C ALA A 94 -1.75 -0.31 -7.12
N PRO A 95 -0.48 -0.76 -7.10
CA PRO A 95 0.17 -1.33 -8.28
C PRO A 95 -0.43 -2.67 -8.66
N THR A 96 -0.25 -3.03 -9.93
CA THR A 96 -0.58 -4.36 -10.44
C THR A 96 0.57 -5.33 -10.13
N ILE A 97 0.24 -6.51 -9.64
CA ILE A 97 1.18 -7.61 -9.40
C ILE A 97 1.64 -8.15 -10.75
N GLN A 98 2.92 -7.95 -11.06
CA GLN A 98 3.52 -8.41 -12.32
C GLN A 98 4.27 -9.73 -12.17
N GLY A 99 4.53 -10.16 -10.94
CA GLY A 99 5.32 -11.35 -10.63
C GLY A 99 5.34 -11.63 -9.14
N ALA A 100 5.83 -12.81 -8.78
CA ALA A 100 6.09 -13.17 -7.39
C ALA A 100 7.15 -12.26 -6.77
N ILE A 101 6.82 -11.65 -5.63
CA ILE A 101 7.73 -10.76 -4.89
C ILE A 101 8.35 -11.55 -3.76
N THR A 102 9.57 -12.04 -3.97
CA THR A 102 10.31 -12.87 -3.01
C THR A 102 11.21 -12.07 -2.07
N GLY A 103 11.34 -10.75 -2.28
CA GLY A 103 12.16 -9.85 -1.48
C GLY A 103 11.43 -8.57 -1.12
N ASP A 104 12.20 -7.49 -0.94
CA ASP A 104 11.65 -6.19 -0.55
C ASP A 104 10.61 -5.70 -1.56
N THR A 105 9.57 -5.06 -1.04
CA THR A 105 8.47 -4.52 -1.83
C THR A 105 8.67 -3.03 -2.04
N THR A 106 8.74 -2.59 -3.29
CA THR A 106 8.87 -1.18 -3.62
C THR A 106 7.51 -0.62 -4.03
N ILE A 107 7.07 0.44 -3.35
CA ILE A 107 5.84 1.16 -3.66
C ILE A 107 6.16 2.56 -4.19
N THR A 108 5.32 3.03 -5.13
CA THR A 108 5.42 4.36 -5.74
C THR A 108 4.08 5.09 -5.65
N GLY A 109 4.12 6.44 -5.60
CA GLY A 109 2.94 7.30 -5.45
C GLY A 109 2.08 7.43 -6.71
N GLY A 110 1.73 6.31 -7.34
CA GLY A 110 0.87 6.29 -8.53
C GLY A 110 1.46 7.04 -9.73
N SER A 111 0.61 7.72 -10.50
CA SER A 111 1.00 8.41 -11.75
C SER A 111 1.88 9.65 -11.53
N GLY A 112 1.87 10.23 -10.32
CA GLY A 112 2.71 11.39 -9.96
C GLY A 112 4.04 11.00 -9.32
N GLY A 113 4.16 9.79 -8.78
CA GLY A 113 5.27 9.38 -7.93
C GLY A 113 5.22 10.09 -6.56
N PHE A 114 5.97 9.58 -5.58
CA PHE A 114 6.12 10.30 -4.31
C PHE A 114 7.13 11.44 -4.47
N THR A 115 6.92 12.54 -3.75
CA THR A 115 7.97 13.52 -3.46
C THR A 115 8.95 12.96 -2.42
N GLU A 116 10.09 13.64 -2.24
CA GLU A 116 11.08 13.26 -1.23
C GLU A 116 10.49 13.25 0.18
N ASP A 117 9.78 14.32 0.52
CA ASP A 117 9.14 14.49 1.82
C ASP A 117 8.04 13.44 2.04
N GLU A 118 7.17 13.19 1.05
CA GLU A 118 6.12 12.17 1.13
C GLU A 118 6.71 10.76 1.32
N ALA A 119 7.71 10.39 0.51
CA ALA A 119 8.34 9.09 0.62
C ALA A 119 9.04 8.93 1.98
N THR A 120 9.69 9.99 2.45
CA THR A 120 10.39 9.99 3.75
C THR A 120 9.42 9.89 4.91
N ASP A 121 8.32 10.63 4.89
CA ASP A 121 7.25 10.56 5.89
C ASP A 121 6.61 9.16 5.91
N LEU A 122 6.28 8.64 4.73
CA LEU A 122 5.72 7.31 4.55
C LEU A 122 6.67 6.23 5.08
N ALA A 123 7.96 6.31 4.76
CA ALA A 123 8.96 5.38 5.26
C ALA A 123 9.08 5.44 6.79
N LYS A 124 8.98 6.62 7.42
CA LYS A 124 8.98 6.74 8.89
C LYS A 124 7.74 6.09 9.50
N ARG A 125 6.56 6.35 8.94
CA ARG A 125 5.30 5.76 9.42
C ARG A 125 5.27 4.23 9.31
N LEU A 126 5.94 3.67 8.31
CA LEU A 126 6.05 2.22 8.09
C LEU A 126 7.21 1.57 8.87
N GLY A 127 8.32 2.28 9.07
CA GLY A 127 9.55 1.76 9.64
C GLY A 127 9.68 1.89 11.16
N GLY A 128 8.90 2.79 11.79
CA GLY A 128 8.96 3.08 13.23
C GLY A 128 9.70 4.39 13.54
#